data_AF-A0A962A556-F1
#
_entry.id   AF-A0A962A556-F1
#
_cell.length_a   1.000
_cell.length_b   1.000
_cell.length_c   1.000
_cell.angle_alpha   90.00
_cell.angle_beta   90.00
_cell.angle_gamma   90.00
#
_symmetry.space_group_name_H-M   'P 1'
#
loop_
_entity.id
_entity.type
_entity.pdbx_description
1 polymer ?
#
loop_
_entity_poly.entity_id
_entity_poly.type
_entity_poly.pdbx_seq_one_letter_code
_entity_poly.pdbx_strand_id
1 'polypeptide(L)'
;KKRVKRIISGLTKSSPPEFIEALKKAYSKQPDTKYKAISEEDFAFLQAEAKRTGLGGCAIFNKINNPPKGLDKRHLKGIFDGTIKNTIPKWLLTVKETFLKQPDMKPTLEYKAISEEDFAFLQAEAKRTGLGGYAVFQYIDNPPLGMKSQHAGNIVYGKLKSAPQEWIDALKEVYLEQPNKEIEFKRVRLSEEDLAFLKSESERTGLGGNAIFRLIKNPPKGMKDNLNHINKLVKGKKTKSSHLAWVNALKEVYPEQPDALDETISEEDLVFLQAEAERTGLSGYAVFQYIDNPPKGMSKAIAANIVSGIKKFSPQAYIKALKDTYALQPNKHPSNNNTPPPNDLTM
;
A
#
# COMPACT_ATOMS: atom_id res chain seq x y z
N LYS A 1 -26.05 -1.85 47.47
CA LYS A 1 -25.44 -2.83 48.42
C LYS A 1 -25.02 -4.16 47.76
N LYS A 2 -25.84 -4.86 46.95
CA LYS A 2 -25.45 -6.15 46.29
C LYS A 2 -24.28 -6.04 45.28
N ARG A 3 -24.18 -4.95 44.51
CA ARG A 3 -23.10 -4.74 43.50
C ARG A 3 -21.71 -4.55 44.13
N VAL A 4 -21.65 -3.81 45.24
CA VAL A 4 -20.43 -3.62 46.06
C VAL A 4 -19.95 -4.97 46.63
N LYS A 5 -20.86 -5.83 47.10
CA LYS A 5 -20.49 -7.20 47.55
C LYS A 5 -19.86 -8.07 46.45
N ARG A 6 -20.35 -7.99 45.19
CA ARG A 6 -19.82 -8.79 44.05
C ARG A 6 -18.45 -8.32 43.55
N ILE A 7 -18.17 -7.02 43.63
CA ILE A 7 -16.87 -6.47 43.23
C ILE A 7 -15.83 -6.75 44.32
N ILE A 8 -16.23 -6.64 45.59
CA ILE A 8 -15.39 -7.06 46.72
C ILE A 8 -15.09 -8.56 46.69
N SER A 9 -16.02 -9.41 46.22
CA SER A 9 -15.76 -10.86 46.11
C SER A 9 -14.80 -11.25 44.97
N GLY A 10 -14.51 -10.36 44.03
CA GLY A 10 -13.55 -10.57 42.95
C GLY A 10 -12.14 -10.04 43.25
N LEU A 11 -11.97 -9.31 44.36
CA LEU A 11 -10.66 -8.86 44.83
C LEU A 11 -9.97 -10.01 45.56
N THR A 12 -8.71 -10.27 45.22
CA THR A 12 -7.89 -11.26 45.91
C THR A 12 -7.72 -10.86 47.38
N LYS A 13 -7.59 -11.85 48.28
CA LYS A 13 -7.33 -11.63 49.72
C LYS A 13 -6.11 -10.71 50.00
N SER A 14 -5.24 -10.52 49.01
CA SER A 14 -4.04 -9.68 49.05
C SER A 14 -4.27 -8.19 48.75
N SER A 15 -5.51 -7.74 48.50
CA SER A 15 -5.76 -6.32 48.22
C SER A 15 -5.59 -5.45 49.48
N PRO A 16 -4.80 -4.36 49.44
CA PRO A 16 -4.60 -3.49 50.59
C PRO A 16 -5.92 -2.91 51.13
N PRO A 17 -6.12 -2.83 52.47
CA PRO A 17 -7.36 -2.31 53.07
C PRO A 17 -7.72 -0.90 52.59
N GLU A 18 -6.72 -0.05 52.40
CA GLU A 18 -6.85 1.33 51.91
C GLU A 18 -7.44 1.38 50.49
N PHE A 19 -7.05 0.45 49.62
CA PHE A 19 -7.59 0.32 48.27
C PHE A 19 -9.07 -0.11 48.30
N ILE A 20 -9.43 -1.01 49.21
CA ILE A 20 -10.82 -1.44 49.41
C ILE A 20 -11.68 -0.27 49.92
N GLU A 21 -11.17 0.54 50.84
CA GLU A 21 -11.87 1.74 51.32
C GLU A 21 -12.01 2.81 50.24
N ALA A 22 -10.94 3.07 49.46
CA ALA A 22 -10.97 3.97 48.32
C ALA A 22 -12.02 3.53 47.29
N LEU A 23 -12.10 2.23 46.99
CA LEU A 23 -13.14 1.66 46.12
C LEU A 23 -14.54 1.83 46.71
N LYS A 24 -14.75 1.54 48.00
CA LYS A 24 -16.04 1.74 48.67
C LYS A 24 -16.49 3.20 48.60
N LYS A 25 -15.56 4.15 48.85
CA LYS A 25 -15.79 5.60 48.79
C LYS A 25 -16.05 6.09 47.36
N ALA A 26 -15.36 5.53 46.37
CA ALA A 26 -15.60 5.82 44.96
C ALA A 26 -16.98 5.30 44.50
N TYR A 27 -17.38 4.10 44.95
CA TYR A 27 -18.67 3.50 44.63
C TYR A 27 -19.85 4.16 45.36
N SER A 28 -19.67 4.64 46.60
CA SER A 28 -20.73 5.38 47.32
C SER A 28 -21.03 6.74 46.70
N LYS A 29 -20.06 7.32 45.97
CA LYS A 29 -20.22 8.55 45.20
C LYS A 29 -20.76 8.35 43.79
N GLN A 30 -20.96 7.11 43.33
CA GLN A 30 -21.58 6.89 42.03
C GLN A 30 -23.06 7.30 42.12
N PRO A 31 -23.54 8.15 41.20
CA PRO A 31 -24.96 8.50 41.14
C PRO A 31 -25.76 7.20 41.02
N ASP A 32 -26.88 7.11 41.74
CA ASP A 32 -27.78 5.96 41.72
C ASP A 32 -28.45 5.86 40.34
N THR A 33 -27.70 5.38 39.36
CA THR A 33 -28.17 5.11 38.01
C THR A 33 -29.01 3.86 38.08
N LYS A 34 -30.25 4.02 38.54
CA LYS A 34 -31.24 2.96 38.60
C LYS A 34 -31.48 2.49 37.16
N TYR A 35 -30.86 1.36 36.82
CA TYR A 35 -31.21 0.60 35.64
C TYR A 35 -32.70 0.29 35.73
N LYS A 36 -33.44 0.58 34.65
CA LYS A 36 -34.84 0.23 34.51
C LYS A 36 -34.97 -0.86 33.47
N ALA A 37 -36.00 -1.70 33.61
CA ALA A 37 -36.37 -2.63 32.56
C ALA A 37 -36.66 -1.84 31.27
N ILE A 38 -36.19 -2.36 30.14
CA ILE A 38 -36.54 -1.83 28.83
C ILE A 38 -37.99 -2.23 28.56
N SER A 39 -38.84 -1.26 28.26
CA SER A 39 -40.23 -1.56 27.93
C SER A 39 -40.33 -2.31 26.59
N GLU A 40 -41.42 -3.06 26.40
CA GLU A 40 -41.68 -3.75 25.12
C GLU A 40 -41.78 -2.74 23.96
N GLU A 41 -42.39 -1.58 24.20
CA GLU A 41 -42.50 -0.48 23.24
C GLU A 41 -41.13 0.08 22.84
N ASP A 42 -40.24 0.29 23.82
CA ASP A 42 -38.88 0.76 23.54
C ASP A 42 -38.10 -0.27 22.73
N PHE A 43 -38.22 -1.55 23.06
CA PHE A 43 -37.54 -2.61 22.35
C PHE A 43 -38.06 -2.73 20.91
N ALA A 44 -39.39 -2.69 20.73
CA ALA A 44 -40.03 -2.70 19.43
C ALA A 44 -39.60 -1.51 18.57
N PHE A 45 -39.53 -0.30 19.15
CA PHE A 45 -39.02 0.89 18.47
C PHE A 45 -37.59 0.68 17.98
N LEU A 46 -36.69 0.18 18.83
CA LEU A 46 -35.29 -0.06 18.45
C LEU A 46 -35.17 -1.07 17.30
N GLN A 47 -35.95 -2.15 17.32
CA GLN A 47 -35.96 -3.14 16.25
C GLN A 47 -36.48 -2.56 14.92
N ALA A 48 -37.56 -1.77 14.98
CA ALA A 48 -38.13 -1.11 13.81
C ALA A 48 -37.14 -0.13 13.18
N GLU A 49 -36.49 0.70 13.99
CA GLU A 49 -35.51 1.69 13.51
C GLU A 49 -34.22 1.03 13.00
N ALA A 50 -33.74 -0.04 13.61
CA ALA A 50 -32.62 -0.81 13.07
C ALA A 50 -32.96 -1.44 11.72
N LYS A 51 -34.20 -1.93 11.53
CA LYS A 51 -34.67 -2.43 10.24
C LYS A 51 -34.78 -1.29 9.21
N ARG A 52 -35.34 -0.14 9.60
CA ARG A 52 -35.49 1.04 8.73
C ARG A 52 -34.15 1.54 8.24
N THR A 53 -33.15 1.62 9.12
CA THR A 53 -31.85 2.29 8.85
C THR A 53 -30.73 1.33 8.46
N GLY A 54 -30.89 0.02 8.69
CA GLY A 54 -29.83 -0.97 8.50
C GLY A 54 -28.73 -0.92 9.58
N LEU A 55 -28.95 -0.18 10.68
CA LEU A 55 -27.94 0.04 11.71
C LEU A 55 -28.22 -0.83 12.94
N GLY A 56 -27.39 -1.85 13.16
CA GLY A 56 -27.40 -2.61 14.42
C GLY A 56 -26.78 -1.85 15.60
N GLY A 57 -26.85 -2.42 16.80
CA GLY A 57 -26.43 -1.78 18.06
C GLY A 57 -24.99 -1.20 18.05
N CYS A 58 -24.02 -1.91 17.48
CA CYS A 58 -22.65 -1.39 17.34
C CYS A 58 -22.54 -0.25 16.33
N ALA A 59 -23.30 -0.32 15.23
CA ALA A 59 -23.26 0.66 14.15
C ALA A 59 -23.89 1.98 14.60
N ILE A 60 -25.04 1.93 15.28
CA ILE A 60 -25.68 3.12 15.83
C ILE A 60 -24.84 3.77 16.94
N PHE A 61 -24.12 2.99 17.77
CA PHE A 61 -23.20 3.54 18.76
C PHE A 61 -22.18 4.49 18.12
N ASN A 62 -21.60 4.08 16.98
CA ASN A 62 -20.60 4.89 16.26
C ASN A 62 -21.17 6.19 15.69
N LYS A 63 -22.50 6.35 15.67
CA LYS A 63 -23.20 7.57 15.22
C LYS A 63 -23.54 8.51 16.38
N ILE A 64 -23.30 8.11 17.63
CA ILE A 64 -23.54 8.95 18.80
C ILE A 64 -22.33 9.87 19.02
N ASN A 65 -22.51 11.18 18.82
CA ASN A 65 -21.42 12.16 18.96
C ASN A 65 -20.88 12.26 20.40
N ASN A 66 -21.78 12.18 21.41
CA ASN A 66 -21.43 12.30 22.83
C ASN A 66 -22.11 11.18 23.64
N PRO A 67 -21.56 9.95 23.66
CA PRO A 67 -22.18 8.85 24.35
C PRO A 67 -22.26 9.12 25.87
N PRO A 68 -23.43 8.90 26.51
CA PRO A 68 -23.55 9.05 27.96
C PRO A 68 -22.51 8.21 28.71
N LYS A 69 -21.99 8.73 29.83
CA LYS A 69 -20.98 8.04 30.64
C LYS A 69 -21.39 6.60 30.96
N GLY A 70 -20.50 5.66 30.61
CA GLY A 70 -20.68 4.22 30.83
C GLY A 70 -21.43 3.47 29.73
N LEU A 71 -22.00 4.17 28.75
CA LEU A 71 -22.55 3.52 27.56
C LEU A 71 -21.40 3.14 26.62
N ASP A 72 -21.35 1.88 26.18
CA ASP A 72 -20.39 1.39 25.20
C ASP A 72 -21.07 0.52 24.12
N LYS A 73 -20.28 0.10 23.11
CA LYS A 73 -20.76 -0.75 22.01
C LYS A 73 -21.37 -2.08 22.49
N ARG A 74 -20.84 -2.67 23.58
CA ARG A 74 -21.30 -3.96 24.10
C ARG A 74 -22.68 -3.81 24.74
N HIS A 75 -22.92 -2.70 25.43
CA HIS A 75 -24.23 -2.39 25.98
C HIS A 75 -25.28 -2.28 24.88
N LEU A 76 -25.01 -1.51 23.81
CA LEU A 76 -25.98 -1.40 22.71
C LEU A 76 -26.17 -2.72 21.97
N LYS A 77 -25.08 -3.47 21.67
CA LYS A 77 -25.21 -4.82 21.11
C LYS A 77 -26.11 -5.71 21.99
N GLY A 78 -25.87 -5.72 23.29
CA GLY A 78 -26.63 -6.55 24.22
C GLY A 78 -28.09 -6.15 24.36
N ILE A 79 -28.40 -4.84 24.28
CA ILE A 79 -29.78 -4.33 24.23
C ILE A 79 -30.47 -4.83 22.97
N PHE A 80 -29.84 -4.70 21.80
CA PHE A 80 -30.40 -5.12 20.51
C PHE A 80 -30.61 -6.62 20.39
N ASP A 81 -29.69 -7.41 20.94
CA ASP A 81 -29.77 -8.87 20.95
C ASP A 81 -30.71 -9.40 22.06
N GLY A 82 -31.33 -8.53 22.86
CA GLY A 82 -32.21 -8.90 23.98
C GLY A 82 -31.51 -9.50 25.21
N THR A 83 -30.17 -9.59 25.19
CA THR A 83 -29.37 -10.12 26.31
C THR A 83 -29.29 -9.16 27.49
N ILE A 84 -29.42 -7.85 27.25
CA ILE A 84 -29.52 -6.80 28.28
C ILE A 84 -30.97 -6.33 28.36
N LYS A 85 -31.67 -6.74 29.42
CA LYS A 85 -33.08 -6.40 29.66
C LYS A 85 -33.29 -5.12 30.49
N ASN A 86 -32.22 -4.60 31.09
CA ASN A 86 -32.27 -3.40 31.94
C ASN A 86 -31.21 -2.40 31.50
N THR A 87 -31.58 -1.13 31.35
CA THR A 87 -30.67 -0.05 30.90
C THR A 87 -30.92 1.24 31.68
N ILE A 88 -29.99 2.18 31.57
CA ILE A 88 -30.17 3.53 32.11
C ILE A 88 -31.09 4.29 31.12
N PRO A 89 -32.21 4.91 31.57
CA PRO A 89 -33.15 5.57 30.67
C PRO A 89 -32.52 6.62 29.74
N LYS A 90 -31.53 7.37 30.23
CA LYS A 90 -30.78 8.35 29.43
C LYS A 90 -30.04 7.72 28.25
N TRP A 91 -29.54 6.49 28.40
CA TRP A 91 -28.87 5.76 27.31
C TRP A 91 -29.86 5.46 26.20
N LEU A 92 -31.04 4.95 26.56
CA LEU A 92 -32.09 4.60 25.62
C LEU A 92 -32.60 5.82 24.85
N LEU A 93 -32.86 6.92 25.56
CA LEU A 93 -33.25 8.19 24.94
C LEU A 93 -32.22 8.66 23.91
N THR A 94 -30.93 8.65 24.27
CA THR A 94 -29.84 9.04 23.35
C THR A 94 -29.84 8.18 22.08
N VAL A 95 -30.04 6.86 22.21
CA VAL A 95 -30.08 5.93 21.08
C VAL A 95 -31.28 6.23 20.18
N LYS A 96 -32.46 6.44 20.75
CA LYS A 96 -33.68 6.79 19.98
C LYS A 96 -33.49 8.08 19.19
N GLU A 97 -33.01 9.14 19.85
CA GLU A 97 -32.70 10.42 19.19
C GLU A 97 -31.66 10.27 18.08
N THR A 98 -30.70 9.36 18.24
CA THR A 98 -29.68 9.09 17.22
C THR A 98 -30.30 8.39 16.00
N PHE A 99 -31.20 7.42 16.20
CA PHE A 99 -31.93 6.73 15.11
C PHE A 99 -32.82 7.67 14.30
N LEU A 100 -33.57 8.54 14.97
CA LEU A 100 -34.46 9.49 14.31
C LEU A 100 -33.72 10.48 13.38
N LYS A 101 -32.41 10.66 13.59
CA LYS A 101 -31.53 11.47 12.72
C LYS A 101 -30.92 10.68 11.56
N GLN A 102 -31.06 9.35 11.54
CA GLN A 102 -30.49 8.52 10.48
C GLN A 102 -31.47 8.45 9.30
N PRO A 103 -30.97 8.59 8.06
CA PRO A 103 -31.79 8.36 6.87
C PRO A 103 -32.23 6.90 6.81
N ASP A 104 -33.30 6.63 6.04
CA ASP A 104 -33.69 5.27 5.71
C ASP A 104 -32.51 4.52 5.07
N MET A 105 -32.45 3.21 5.32
CA MET A 105 -31.51 2.32 4.67
C MET A 105 -31.74 2.46 3.18
N LYS A 106 -30.69 2.80 2.45
CA LYS A 106 -30.74 2.74 0.99
C LYS A 106 -31.20 1.34 0.59
N PRO A 107 -32.03 1.21 -0.46
CA PRO A 107 -32.56 -0.08 -0.88
C PRO A 107 -31.44 -1.11 -0.93
N THR A 108 -31.65 -2.23 -0.25
CA THR A 108 -30.71 -3.34 -0.24
C THR A 108 -30.55 -3.78 -1.69
N LEU A 109 -29.33 -3.66 -2.22
CA LEU A 109 -29.05 -4.15 -3.57
C LEU A 109 -29.38 -5.64 -3.63
N GLU A 110 -30.25 -6.03 -4.55
CA GLU A 110 -30.59 -7.43 -4.76
C GLU A 110 -29.48 -8.09 -5.58
N TYR A 111 -28.72 -8.98 -4.97
CA TYR A 111 -27.67 -9.73 -5.65
C TYR A 111 -28.27 -10.97 -6.33
N LYS A 112 -28.18 -11.04 -7.65
CA LYS A 112 -28.57 -12.21 -8.43
C LYS A 112 -27.33 -12.94 -8.91
N ALA A 113 -27.43 -14.25 -9.10
CA ALA A 113 -26.37 -15.01 -9.75
C ALA A 113 -26.17 -14.44 -11.17
N ILE A 114 -24.93 -14.19 -11.54
CA ILE A 114 -24.61 -13.70 -12.89
C ILE A 114 -24.75 -14.89 -13.84
N SER A 115 -25.50 -14.72 -14.92
CA SER A 115 -25.73 -15.81 -15.88
C SER A 115 -24.43 -16.19 -16.62
N GLU A 116 -24.37 -17.42 -17.13
CA GLU A 116 -23.23 -17.85 -17.95
C GLU A 116 -23.10 -17.02 -19.24
N GLU A 117 -24.24 -16.61 -19.81
CA GLU A 117 -24.32 -15.74 -20.98
C GLU A 117 -23.71 -14.36 -20.69
N ASP A 118 -24.02 -13.76 -19.54
CA ASP A 118 -23.43 -12.48 -19.13
C ASP A 118 -21.92 -12.57 -18.93
N PHE A 119 -21.44 -13.65 -18.30
CA PHE A 119 -20.00 -13.88 -18.16
C PHE A 119 -19.32 -14.05 -19.51
N ALA A 120 -19.90 -14.85 -20.40
CA ALA A 120 -19.35 -15.09 -21.73
C ALA A 120 -19.29 -13.79 -22.54
N PHE A 121 -20.35 -12.99 -22.50
CA PHE A 121 -20.40 -11.67 -23.13
C PHE A 121 -19.30 -10.76 -22.59
N LEU A 122 -19.24 -10.54 -21.28
CA LEU A 122 -18.27 -9.60 -20.68
C LEU A 122 -16.82 -10.01 -20.92
N GLN A 123 -16.52 -11.32 -20.94
CA GLN A 123 -15.18 -11.82 -21.25
C GLN A 123 -14.83 -11.68 -22.73
N ALA A 124 -15.77 -11.95 -23.63
CA ALA A 124 -15.59 -11.76 -25.06
C ALA A 124 -15.33 -10.29 -25.39
N GLU A 125 -16.11 -9.38 -24.81
CA GLU A 125 -15.98 -7.94 -25.01
C GLU A 125 -14.70 -7.38 -24.40
N ALA A 126 -14.31 -7.83 -23.21
CA ALA A 126 -13.00 -7.48 -22.61
C ALA A 126 -11.83 -7.92 -23.51
N LYS A 127 -11.96 -9.05 -24.20
CA LYS A 127 -10.97 -9.53 -25.17
C LYS A 127 -11.00 -8.71 -26.47
N ARG A 128 -12.18 -8.42 -27.01
CA ARG A 128 -12.41 -7.66 -28.25
C ARG A 128 -11.85 -6.23 -28.13
N THR A 129 -12.16 -5.56 -27.03
CA THR A 129 -11.78 -4.15 -26.78
C THR A 129 -10.39 -4.03 -26.15
N GLY A 130 -9.90 -5.10 -25.50
CA GLY A 130 -8.67 -5.08 -24.72
C GLY A 130 -8.77 -4.30 -23.40
N LEU A 131 -9.97 -3.87 -23.01
CA LEU A 131 -10.24 -3.20 -21.75
C LEU A 131 -10.61 -4.26 -20.70
N GLY A 132 -9.88 -4.28 -19.59
CA GLY A 132 -10.26 -5.10 -18.44
C GLY A 132 -11.36 -4.43 -17.61
N GLY A 133 -11.96 -5.17 -16.67
CA GLY A 133 -13.05 -4.67 -15.84
C GLY A 133 -12.73 -3.38 -15.05
N TYR A 134 -11.47 -3.17 -14.63
CA TYR A 134 -11.07 -1.90 -14.00
C TYR A 134 -11.05 -0.73 -14.98
N ALA A 135 -10.67 -0.98 -16.23
CA ALA A 135 -10.57 0.05 -17.26
C ALA A 135 -11.95 0.43 -17.79
N VAL A 136 -12.81 -0.55 -18.07
CA VAL A 136 -14.18 -0.29 -18.54
C VAL A 136 -14.99 0.51 -17.51
N PHE A 137 -14.76 0.31 -16.21
CA PHE A 137 -15.41 1.10 -15.16
C PHE A 137 -15.13 2.61 -15.25
N GLN A 138 -13.96 3.02 -15.76
CA GLN A 138 -13.62 4.44 -15.89
C GLN A 138 -14.48 5.18 -16.93
N TYR A 139 -15.21 4.44 -17.77
CA TYR A 139 -16.11 4.98 -18.78
C TYR A 139 -17.58 4.93 -18.35
N ILE A 140 -17.88 4.52 -17.11
CA ILE A 140 -19.23 4.59 -16.57
C ILE A 140 -19.40 5.96 -15.90
N ASP A 141 -20.06 6.90 -16.57
CA ASP A 141 -20.25 8.28 -16.07
C ASP A 141 -21.02 8.32 -14.75
N ASN A 142 -22.03 7.46 -14.60
CA ASN A 142 -22.85 7.34 -13.39
C ASN A 142 -22.87 5.89 -12.90
N PRO A 143 -21.86 5.44 -12.14
CA PRO A 143 -21.80 4.08 -11.66
C PRO A 143 -23.04 3.73 -10.83
N PRO A 144 -23.68 2.56 -11.09
CA PRO A 144 -24.79 2.08 -10.28
C PRO A 144 -24.47 2.08 -8.78
N LEU A 145 -25.48 2.25 -7.94
CA LEU A 145 -25.30 2.40 -6.50
C LEU A 145 -24.45 1.26 -5.93
N GLY A 146 -23.39 1.62 -5.19
CA GLY A 146 -22.50 0.66 -4.52
C GLY A 146 -21.48 -0.03 -5.43
N MET A 147 -21.55 0.18 -6.75
CA MET A 147 -20.56 -0.34 -7.68
C MET A 147 -19.21 0.37 -7.50
N LYS A 148 -18.11 -0.39 -7.55
CA LYS A 148 -16.74 0.11 -7.47
C LYS A 148 -15.92 -0.53 -8.57
N SER A 149 -14.78 0.06 -8.94
CA SER A 149 -13.88 -0.48 -9.97
C SER A 149 -13.45 -1.93 -9.71
N GLN A 150 -13.25 -2.30 -8.44
CA GLN A 150 -12.95 -3.69 -8.05
C GLN A 150 -14.10 -4.65 -8.34
N HIS A 151 -15.35 -4.22 -8.20
CA HIS A 151 -16.51 -5.03 -8.55
C HIS A 151 -16.52 -5.31 -10.05
N ALA A 152 -16.33 -4.27 -10.88
CA ALA A 152 -16.21 -4.42 -12.34
C ALA A 152 -15.10 -5.40 -12.73
N GLY A 153 -13.90 -5.26 -12.16
CA GLY A 153 -12.80 -6.19 -12.35
C GLY A 153 -13.16 -7.63 -11.98
N ASN A 154 -13.75 -7.83 -10.80
CA ASN A 154 -14.11 -9.16 -10.31
C ASN A 154 -15.25 -9.80 -11.11
N ILE A 155 -16.22 -9.02 -11.59
CA ILE A 155 -17.31 -9.49 -12.45
C ILE A 155 -16.74 -9.96 -13.79
N VAL A 156 -16.00 -9.10 -14.49
CA VAL A 156 -15.44 -9.42 -15.83
C VAL A 156 -14.52 -10.64 -15.78
N TYR A 157 -13.73 -10.82 -14.72
CA TYR A 157 -12.86 -11.98 -14.56
C TYR A 157 -13.51 -13.19 -13.86
N GLY A 158 -14.83 -13.16 -13.63
CA GLY A 158 -15.58 -14.29 -13.06
C GLY A 158 -15.25 -14.63 -11.60
N LYS A 159 -14.62 -13.70 -10.86
CA LYS A 159 -14.31 -13.83 -9.43
C LYS A 159 -15.51 -13.54 -8.54
N LEU A 160 -16.38 -12.62 -8.96
CA LEU A 160 -17.67 -12.36 -8.32
C LEU A 160 -18.72 -13.22 -9.04
N LYS A 161 -19.49 -14.03 -8.31
CA LYS A 161 -20.52 -14.95 -8.88
C LYS A 161 -21.94 -14.39 -8.84
N SER A 162 -22.16 -13.33 -8.07
CA SER A 162 -23.43 -12.64 -7.98
C SER A 162 -23.22 -11.13 -7.95
N ALA A 163 -24.12 -10.39 -8.58
CA ALA A 163 -24.12 -8.93 -8.62
C ALA A 163 -25.55 -8.41 -8.78
N PRO A 164 -25.81 -7.13 -8.45
CA PRO A 164 -27.01 -6.45 -8.92
C PRO A 164 -27.03 -6.38 -10.45
N GLN A 165 -28.19 -6.63 -11.06
CA GLN A 165 -28.33 -6.67 -12.52
C GLN A 165 -27.89 -5.35 -13.17
N GLU A 166 -28.22 -4.21 -12.56
CA GLU A 166 -27.80 -2.87 -13.01
C GLU A 166 -26.28 -2.74 -13.17
N TRP A 167 -25.48 -3.46 -12.35
CA TRP A 167 -24.02 -3.44 -12.47
C TRP A 167 -23.56 -4.18 -13.72
N ILE A 168 -24.25 -5.25 -14.10
CA ILE A 168 -23.96 -6.03 -15.30
C ILE A 168 -24.35 -5.22 -16.53
N ASP A 169 -25.55 -4.63 -16.53
CA ASP A 169 -26.07 -3.85 -17.64
C ASP A 169 -25.18 -2.63 -17.93
N ALA A 170 -24.76 -1.89 -16.91
CA ALA A 170 -23.83 -0.77 -17.07
C ALA A 170 -22.48 -1.17 -17.67
N LEU A 171 -21.95 -2.36 -17.32
CA LEU A 171 -20.71 -2.86 -17.93
C LEU A 171 -20.92 -3.22 -19.40
N LYS A 172 -22.06 -3.84 -19.73
CA LYS A 172 -22.38 -4.23 -21.10
C LYS A 172 -22.55 -3.01 -22.00
N GLU A 173 -23.29 -2.00 -21.52
CA GLU A 173 -23.52 -0.74 -22.23
C GLU A 173 -22.20 -0.10 -22.64
N VAL A 174 -21.28 0.10 -21.68
CA VAL A 174 -19.97 0.66 -21.99
C VAL A 174 -19.22 -0.21 -23.00
N TYR A 175 -19.17 -1.55 -22.83
CA TYR A 175 -18.45 -2.41 -23.77
C TYR A 175 -18.96 -2.32 -25.21
N LEU A 176 -20.27 -2.21 -25.40
CA LEU A 176 -20.88 -2.08 -26.73
C LEU A 176 -20.45 -0.80 -27.46
N GLU A 177 -20.17 0.27 -26.72
CA GLU A 177 -19.70 1.55 -27.27
C GLU A 177 -18.20 1.55 -27.59
N GLN A 178 -17.43 0.62 -27.01
CA GLN A 178 -15.98 0.61 -27.20
C GLN A 178 -15.60 0.03 -28.57
N PRO A 179 -14.71 0.71 -29.31
CA PRO A 179 -14.22 0.19 -30.58
C PRO A 179 -13.47 -1.13 -30.37
N ASN A 180 -13.37 -1.93 -31.44
CA ASN A 180 -12.48 -3.07 -31.43
C ASN A 180 -11.07 -2.60 -31.07
N LYS A 181 -10.36 -3.38 -30.25
CA LYS A 181 -8.94 -3.17 -30.08
C LYS A 181 -8.31 -3.25 -31.45
N GLU A 182 -7.72 -2.16 -31.93
CA GLU A 182 -6.74 -2.26 -33.00
C GLU A 182 -5.60 -3.14 -32.44
N ILE A 183 -5.57 -4.40 -32.87
CA ILE A 183 -4.56 -5.36 -32.45
C ILE A 183 -3.27 -5.01 -33.21
N GLU A 184 -2.68 -3.85 -32.93
CA GLU A 184 -1.38 -3.50 -33.49
C GLU A 184 -0.23 -4.18 -32.74
N PHE A 185 -0.51 -4.83 -31.62
CA PHE A 185 0.52 -5.41 -30.77
C PHE A 185 0.50 -6.92 -30.80
N LYS A 186 1.09 -7.50 -31.85
CA LYS A 186 1.45 -8.92 -31.88
C LYS A 186 2.47 -9.17 -30.77
N ARG A 187 2.01 -9.76 -29.67
CA ARG A 187 2.85 -10.28 -28.60
C ARG A 187 3.58 -11.49 -29.13
N VAL A 188 4.90 -11.39 -29.26
CA VAL A 188 5.74 -12.47 -29.79
C VAL A 188 6.55 -13.06 -28.62
N ARG A 189 6.73 -14.38 -28.63
CA ARG A 189 7.70 -15.05 -27.77
C ARG A 189 9.08 -14.68 -28.31
N LEU A 190 9.86 -13.95 -27.52
CA LEU A 190 11.21 -13.56 -27.92
C LEU A 190 12.10 -14.80 -28.08
N SER A 191 12.98 -14.77 -29.07
CA SER A 191 14.00 -15.80 -29.24
C SER A 191 15.03 -15.72 -28.10
N GLU A 192 15.76 -16.81 -27.88
CA GLU A 192 16.87 -16.80 -26.93
C GLU A 192 18.01 -15.89 -27.41
N GLU A 193 18.17 -15.76 -28.73
CA GLU A 193 19.12 -14.84 -29.37
C GLU A 193 18.80 -13.37 -29.07
N ASP A 194 17.53 -12.96 -29.12
CA ASP A 194 17.12 -11.58 -28.78
C ASP A 194 17.45 -11.26 -27.32
N LEU A 195 17.18 -12.20 -26.41
CA LEU A 195 17.45 -12.02 -24.99
C LEU A 195 18.95 -12.03 -24.69
N ALA A 196 19.70 -12.89 -25.38
CA ALA A 196 21.15 -12.95 -25.27
C ALA A 196 21.79 -11.64 -25.76
N PHE A 197 21.35 -11.13 -26.91
CA PHE A 197 21.79 -9.85 -27.46
C PHE A 197 21.52 -8.69 -26.48
N LEU A 198 20.29 -8.55 -26.00
CA LEU A 198 19.95 -7.45 -25.09
C LEU A 198 20.73 -7.53 -23.77
N LYS A 199 21.00 -8.74 -23.29
CA LYS A 199 21.82 -8.97 -22.11
C LYS A 199 23.27 -8.59 -22.36
N SER A 200 23.87 -9.08 -23.44
CA SER A 200 25.27 -8.79 -23.77
C SER A 200 25.50 -7.31 -24.00
N GLU A 201 24.58 -6.62 -24.70
CA GLU A 201 24.67 -5.18 -24.93
C GLU A 201 24.46 -4.37 -23.64
N SER A 202 23.55 -4.80 -22.77
CA SER A 202 23.39 -4.19 -21.45
C SER A 202 24.63 -4.36 -20.57
N GLU A 203 25.34 -5.48 -20.69
CA GLU A 203 26.60 -5.74 -20.00
C GLU A 203 27.75 -4.93 -20.60
N ARG A 204 27.90 -4.94 -21.93
CA ARG A 204 28.90 -4.16 -22.70
C ARG A 204 28.83 -2.67 -22.40
N THR A 205 27.62 -2.12 -22.38
CA THR A 205 27.41 -0.66 -22.22
C THR A 205 27.21 -0.23 -20.77
N GLY A 206 26.99 -1.17 -19.85
CA GLY A 206 26.58 -0.87 -18.47
C GLY A 206 25.21 -0.18 -18.34
N LEU A 207 24.46 -0.03 -19.44
CA LEU A 207 23.16 0.66 -19.45
C LEU A 207 22.01 -0.31 -19.16
N GLY A 208 21.40 -0.16 -17.98
CA GLY A 208 20.18 -0.86 -17.62
C GLY A 208 18.93 -0.35 -18.36
N GLY A 209 17.81 -1.06 -18.21
CA GLY A 209 16.60 -0.86 -19.02
C GLY A 209 16.01 0.55 -18.93
N ASN A 210 16.05 1.18 -17.75
CA ASN A 210 15.62 2.57 -17.60
C ASN A 210 16.54 3.58 -18.30
N ALA A 211 17.86 3.31 -18.29
CA ALA A 211 18.84 4.23 -18.87
C ALA A 211 18.76 4.17 -20.41
N ILE A 212 18.79 2.97 -20.98
CA ILE A 212 18.67 2.79 -22.42
C ILE A 212 17.32 3.28 -22.96
N PHE A 213 16.22 3.10 -22.21
CA PHE A 213 14.90 3.59 -22.62
C PHE A 213 14.88 5.12 -22.85
N ARG A 214 15.59 5.89 -22.02
CA ARG A 214 15.64 7.36 -22.14
C ARG A 214 16.39 7.83 -23.39
N LEU A 215 17.16 6.95 -24.03
CA LEU A 215 17.91 7.23 -25.25
C LEU A 215 17.09 6.91 -26.51
N ILE A 216 15.95 6.24 -26.37
CA ILE A 216 15.04 5.96 -27.48
C ILE A 216 14.24 7.23 -27.80
N LYS A 217 14.52 7.86 -28.95
CA LYS A 217 13.88 9.12 -29.38
C LYS A 217 12.36 8.99 -29.57
N ASN A 218 11.93 7.88 -30.18
CA ASN A 218 10.51 7.59 -30.47
C ASN A 218 10.12 6.24 -29.84
N PRO A 219 9.88 6.17 -28.52
CA PRO A 219 9.60 4.91 -27.87
C PRO A 219 8.26 4.33 -28.35
N PRO A 220 8.20 3.04 -28.70
CA PRO A 220 6.95 2.39 -29.08
C PRO A 220 5.86 2.54 -28.00
N LYS A 221 4.59 2.59 -28.43
CA LYS A 221 3.42 2.74 -27.54
C LYS A 221 3.44 1.71 -26.40
N GLY A 222 3.16 2.19 -25.18
CA GLY A 222 3.10 1.38 -23.95
C GLY A 222 4.46 0.97 -23.37
N MET A 223 5.59 1.28 -24.03
CA MET A 223 6.92 0.97 -23.50
C MET A 223 7.21 1.76 -22.22
N LYS A 224 6.83 3.05 -22.21
CA LYS A 224 6.99 3.95 -21.06
C LYS A 224 6.26 3.45 -19.80
N ASP A 225 5.08 2.86 -19.96
CA ASP A 225 4.25 2.39 -18.85
C ASP A 225 4.76 1.08 -18.24
N ASN A 226 5.79 0.47 -18.84
CA ASN A 226 6.26 -0.86 -18.47
C ASN A 226 7.79 -0.98 -18.36
N LEU A 227 8.42 0.02 -17.74
CA LEU A 227 9.88 0.03 -17.49
C LEU A 227 10.40 -1.22 -16.75
N ASN A 228 9.61 -1.78 -15.84
CA ASN A 228 9.94 -3.01 -15.15
C ASN A 228 10.09 -4.20 -16.11
N HIS A 229 9.31 -4.23 -17.18
CA HIS A 229 9.41 -5.25 -18.21
C HIS A 229 10.67 -5.05 -19.06
N ILE A 230 10.99 -3.82 -19.45
CA ILE A 230 12.24 -3.48 -20.16
C ILE A 230 13.46 -3.91 -19.33
N ASN A 231 13.48 -3.60 -18.04
CA ASN A 231 14.54 -4.02 -17.13
C ASN A 231 14.71 -5.54 -17.04
N LYS A 232 13.64 -6.32 -17.21
CA LYS A 232 13.72 -7.79 -17.28
C LYS A 232 14.31 -8.23 -18.62
N LEU A 233 13.92 -7.60 -19.71
CA LEU A 233 14.41 -7.92 -21.06
C LEU A 233 15.91 -7.73 -21.19
N VAL A 234 16.43 -6.57 -20.79
CA VAL A 234 17.88 -6.27 -20.86
C VAL A 234 18.71 -7.10 -19.88
N LYS A 235 18.08 -7.75 -18.90
CA LYS A 235 18.74 -8.73 -18.01
C LYS A 235 18.66 -10.16 -18.57
N GLY A 236 18.21 -10.34 -19.81
CA GLY A 236 18.01 -11.64 -20.45
C GLY A 236 16.91 -12.50 -19.81
N LYS A 237 16.01 -11.92 -19.00
CA LYS A 237 14.97 -12.70 -18.32
C LYS A 237 13.81 -12.98 -19.27
N LYS A 238 13.45 -14.26 -19.40
CA LYS A 238 12.26 -14.70 -20.14
C LYS A 238 11.01 -14.02 -19.58
N THR A 239 10.25 -13.37 -20.44
CA THR A 239 8.92 -12.82 -20.13
C THR A 239 7.87 -13.61 -20.90
N LYS A 240 6.65 -13.72 -20.35
CA LYS A 240 5.57 -14.53 -20.99
C LYS A 240 5.25 -14.04 -22.41
N SER A 241 5.45 -12.76 -22.67
CA SER A 241 5.25 -12.14 -23.98
C SER A 241 5.88 -10.76 -23.99
N SER A 242 6.54 -10.37 -25.08
CA SER A 242 6.99 -8.99 -25.30
C SER A 242 6.49 -8.45 -26.63
N HIS A 243 6.50 -7.13 -26.75
CA HIS A 243 6.23 -6.45 -28.00
C HIS A 243 7.51 -6.45 -28.83
N LEU A 244 7.48 -7.00 -30.05
CA LEU A 244 8.66 -7.06 -30.92
C LEU A 244 9.22 -5.66 -31.21
N ALA A 245 8.33 -4.67 -31.36
CA ALA A 245 8.71 -3.26 -31.51
C ALA A 245 9.58 -2.75 -30.35
N TRP A 246 9.37 -3.20 -29.11
CA TRP A 246 10.19 -2.78 -27.97
C TRP A 246 11.60 -3.35 -28.06
N VAL A 247 11.74 -4.61 -28.50
CA VAL A 247 13.03 -5.25 -28.69
C VAL A 247 13.79 -4.59 -29.84
N ASN A 248 13.12 -4.33 -30.96
CA ASN A 248 13.72 -3.64 -32.10
C ASN A 248 14.22 -2.24 -31.73
N ALA A 249 13.42 -1.46 -30.99
CA ALA A 249 13.85 -0.14 -30.51
C ALA A 249 15.07 -0.21 -29.58
N LEU A 250 15.18 -1.25 -28.73
CA LEU A 250 16.37 -1.45 -27.91
C LEU A 250 17.58 -1.86 -28.77
N LYS A 251 17.38 -2.76 -29.75
CA LYS A 251 18.44 -3.21 -30.68
C LYS A 251 18.98 -2.11 -31.57
N GLU A 252 18.17 -1.10 -31.87
CA GLU A 252 18.58 0.09 -32.63
C GLU A 252 19.48 0.99 -31.79
N VAL A 253 19.13 1.23 -30.52
CA VAL A 253 19.84 2.21 -29.68
C VAL A 253 21.11 1.65 -29.03
N TYR A 254 21.13 0.37 -28.64
CA TYR A 254 22.28 -0.23 -27.94
C TYR A 254 23.61 -0.15 -28.70
N PRO A 255 23.68 -0.50 -30.01
CA PRO A 255 24.92 -0.43 -30.79
C PRO A 255 25.52 0.98 -30.89
N GLU A 256 24.70 2.02 -30.78
CA GLU A 256 25.16 3.42 -30.80
C GLU A 256 25.81 3.86 -29.48
N GLN A 257 25.64 3.07 -28.42
CA GLN A 257 26.18 3.40 -27.12
C GLN A 257 27.64 2.96 -27.03
N PRO A 258 28.53 3.82 -26.51
CA PRO A 258 29.90 3.44 -26.28
C PRO A 258 29.95 2.20 -25.38
N ASP A 259 30.97 1.38 -25.58
CA ASP A 259 31.32 0.40 -24.56
C ASP A 259 31.41 1.15 -23.23
N ALA A 260 30.89 0.54 -22.17
CA ALA A 260 31.43 0.83 -20.86
C ALA A 260 32.90 0.39 -20.95
N LEU A 261 33.76 1.31 -21.38
CA LEU A 261 35.21 1.26 -21.22
C LEU A 261 35.47 1.34 -19.72
N ASP A 262 35.02 0.30 -19.04
CA ASP A 262 35.09 0.13 -17.61
C ASP A 262 36.10 -0.99 -17.43
N GLU A 263 37.34 -0.59 -17.21
CA GLU A 263 38.29 -1.48 -16.59
C GLU A 263 37.66 -1.99 -15.29
N THR A 264 37.80 -3.29 -15.04
CA THR A 264 37.49 -3.86 -13.74
C THR A 264 38.19 -3.01 -12.69
N ILE A 265 37.44 -2.55 -11.69
CA ILE A 265 38.04 -1.79 -10.59
C ILE A 265 39.06 -2.73 -9.96
N SER A 266 40.33 -2.32 -9.93
CA SER A 266 41.38 -3.16 -9.36
C SER A 266 41.08 -3.39 -7.87
N GLU A 267 41.44 -4.57 -7.35
CA GLU A 267 41.30 -4.87 -5.92
C GLU A 267 42.04 -3.83 -5.07
N GLU A 268 43.19 -3.37 -5.56
CA GLU A 268 44.02 -2.33 -4.95
C GLU A 268 43.28 -0.99 -4.84
N ASP A 269 42.59 -0.57 -5.90
CA ASP A 269 41.78 0.66 -5.88
C ASP A 269 40.59 0.53 -4.94
N LEU A 270 39.91 -0.61 -4.94
CA LEU A 270 38.75 -0.83 -4.07
C LEU A 270 39.15 -0.81 -2.59
N VAL A 271 40.23 -1.53 -2.23
CA VAL A 271 40.79 -1.55 -0.87
C VAL A 271 41.20 -0.15 -0.45
N PHE A 272 41.86 0.61 -1.33
CA PHE A 272 42.23 1.99 -1.06
C PHE A 272 41.00 2.86 -0.76
N LEU A 273 39.98 2.82 -1.62
CA LEU A 273 38.77 3.64 -1.48
C LEU A 273 38.00 3.30 -0.20
N GLN A 274 37.95 2.03 0.19
CA GLN A 274 37.30 1.59 1.42
C GLN A 274 38.06 2.04 2.68
N ALA A 275 39.39 1.89 2.67
CA ALA A 275 40.24 2.37 3.77
C ALA A 275 40.12 3.88 3.96
N GLU A 276 40.10 4.65 2.86
CA GLU A 276 39.92 6.10 2.90
C GLU A 276 38.52 6.51 3.37
N ALA A 277 37.47 5.78 2.97
CA ALA A 277 36.12 5.99 3.46
C ALA A 277 36.02 5.76 4.98
N GLU A 278 36.74 4.76 5.51
CA GLU A 278 36.82 4.51 6.95
C GLU A 278 37.62 5.60 7.68
N ARG A 279 38.81 5.96 7.16
CA ARG A 279 39.69 7.01 7.71
C ARG A 279 38.98 8.35 7.84
N THR A 280 38.27 8.75 6.80
CA THR A 280 37.60 10.07 6.72
C THR A 280 36.20 10.05 7.32
N GLY A 281 35.57 8.88 7.43
CA GLY A 281 34.17 8.75 7.80
C GLY A 281 33.18 9.19 6.72
N LEU A 282 33.65 9.41 5.49
CA LEU A 282 32.82 9.84 4.36
C LEU A 282 32.50 8.66 3.44
N SER A 283 31.21 8.39 3.25
CA SER A 283 30.77 7.43 2.24
C SER A 283 31.05 7.93 0.83
N GLY A 284 31.04 7.04 -0.17
CA GLY A 284 31.16 7.44 -1.58
C GLY A 284 30.11 8.48 -2.01
N TYR A 285 28.92 8.47 -1.40
CA TYR A 285 27.90 9.51 -1.63
C TYR A 285 28.33 10.87 -1.08
N ALA A 286 28.94 10.88 0.10
CA ALA A 286 29.36 12.10 0.79
C ALA A 286 30.63 12.70 0.15
N VAL A 287 31.63 11.87 -0.15
CA VAL A 287 32.89 12.33 -0.77
C VAL A 287 32.65 12.95 -2.15
N PHE A 288 31.64 12.47 -2.90
CA PHE A 288 31.28 13.03 -4.20
C PHE A 288 30.94 14.53 -4.13
N GLN A 289 30.46 15.03 -3.00
CA GLN A 289 30.11 16.44 -2.84
C GLN A 289 31.34 17.37 -2.85
N TYR A 290 32.53 16.81 -2.67
CA TYR A 290 33.80 17.52 -2.66
C TYR A 290 34.57 17.38 -3.99
N ILE A 291 33.98 16.76 -5.00
CA ILE A 291 34.57 16.68 -6.34
C ILE A 291 34.17 17.93 -7.12
N ASP A 292 35.08 18.89 -7.27
CA ASP A 292 34.81 20.18 -7.93
C ASP A 292 34.35 20.02 -9.39
N ASN A 293 34.91 19.05 -10.11
CA ASN A 293 34.61 18.77 -11.52
C ASN A 293 34.38 17.26 -11.72
N PRO A 294 33.19 16.73 -11.38
CA PRO A 294 32.93 15.29 -11.49
C PRO A 294 33.02 14.87 -12.96
N PRO A 295 33.70 13.74 -13.27
CA PRO A 295 33.72 13.19 -14.62
C PRO A 295 32.31 13.03 -15.19
N LYS A 296 32.13 13.30 -16.50
CA LYS A 296 30.83 13.25 -17.17
C LYS A 296 30.14 11.91 -16.92
N GLY A 297 28.90 11.96 -16.44
CA GLY A 297 28.08 10.78 -16.14
C GLY A 297 28.27 10.20 -14.73
N MET A 298 29.27 10.65 -13.97
CA MET A 298 29.46 10.24 -12.58
C MET A 298 28.38 10.89 -11.70
N SER A 299 27.70 10.07 -10.90
CA SER A 299 26.68 10.54 -9.95
C SER A 299 27.02 10.09 -8.54
N LYS A 300 26.39 10.72 -7.53
CA LYS A 300 26.53 10.32 -6.12
C LYS A 300 26.24 8.83 -5.88
N ALA A 301 25.26 8.27 -6.59
CA ALA A 301 24.93 6.84 -6.48
C ALA A 301 26.01 5.95 -7.10
N ILE A 302 26.62 6.37 -8.21
CA ILE A 302 27.75 5.67 -8.82
C ILE A 302 28.96 5.69 -7.88
N ALA A 303 29.29 6.86 -7.32
CA ALA A 303 30.35 7.01 -6.33
C ALA A 303 30.15 6.09 -5.11
N ALA A 304 28.95 6.09 -4.54
CA ALA A 304 28.59 5.20 -3.43
C ALA A 304 28.79 3.71 -3.78
N ASN A 305 28.29 3.28 -4.94
CA ASN A 305 28.38 1.89 -5.36
C ASN A 305 29.81 1.44 -5.71
N ILE A 306 30.66 2.36 -6.19
CA ILE A 306 32.09 2.11 -6.42
C ILE A 306 32.78 1.86 -5.07
N VAL A 307 32.67 2.82 -4.14
CA VAL A 307 33.32 2.73 -2.83
C VAL A 307 32.84 1.50 -2.04
N SER A 308 31.55 1.15 -2.13
CA SER A 308 31.00 -0.03 -1.44
C SER A 308 31.29 -1.36 -2.15
N GLY A 309 31.99 -1.37 -3.29
CA GLY A 309 32.27 -2.58 -4.08
C GLY A 309 31.05 -3.21 -4.76
N ILE A 310 29.89 -2.54 -4.78
CA ILE A 310 28.69 -3.03 -5.49
C ILE A 310 28.89 -2.95 -7.00
N LYS A 311 29.52 -1.87 -7.47
CA LYS A 311 29.86 -1.66 -8.88
C LYS A 311 31.27 -2.21 -9.11
N LYS A 312 31.39 -3.21 -10.00
CA LYS A 312 32.65 -3.94 -10.29
C LYS A 312 33.51 -3.32 -11.40
N PHE A 313 32.92 -2.40 -12.14
CA PHE A 313 33.42 -1.86 -13.40
C PHE A 313 33.22 -0.35 -13.33
N SER A 314 34.24 0.45 -13.62
CA SER A 314 34.09 1.91 -13.63
C SER A 314 35.14 2.54 -14.53
N PRO A 315 34.85 3.70 -15.17
CA PRO A 315 35.87 4.44 -15.89
C PRO A 315 36.99 4.84 -14.95
N GLN A 316 38.24 4.74 -15.38
CA GLN A 316 39.41 5.10 -14.58
C GLN A 316 39.37 6.56 -14.10
N ALA A 317 38.77 7.45 -14.88
CA ALA A 317 38.54 8.83 -14.47
C ALA A 317 37.69 8.95 -13.19
N TYR A 318 36.74 8.05 -12.95
CA TYR A 318 35.89 8.06 -11.76
C TYR A 318 36.68 7.58 -10.54
N ILE A 319 37.48 6.53 -10.71
CA ILE A 319 38.36 6.00 -9.67
C ILE A 319 39.38 7.07 -9.26
N LYS A 320 40.07 7.67 -10.24
CA LYS A 320 41.03 8.75 -10.01
C LYS A 320 40.40 9.93 -9.27
N ALA A 321 39.22 10.40 -9.71
CA ALA A 321 38.53 11.52 -9.05
C ALA A 321 38.19 11.21 -7.57
N LEU A 322 37.75 9.98 -7.26
CA LEU A 322 37.50 9.57 -5.88
C LEU A 322 38.77 9.53 -5.05
N LYS A 323 39.85 8.92 -5.56
CA LYS A 323 41.13 8.81 -4.86
C LYS A 323 41.72 10.19 -4.56
N ASP A 324 41.76 11.07 -5.57
CA ASP A 324 42.25 12.44 -5.43
C ASP A 324 41.44 13.21 -4.38
N THR A 325 40.11 13.04 -4.39
CA THR A 325 39.23 13.76 -3.45
C THR A 325 39.37 13.24 -2.03
N TYR A 326 39.44 11.93 -1.82
CA TYR A 326 39.66 11.32 -0.51
C TYR A 326 41.00 11.75 0.11
N ALA A 327 42.06 11.81 -0.69
CA ALA A 327 43.38 12.25 -0.24
C ALA A 327 43.39 13.68 0.34
N LEU A 328 42.45 14.53 -0.08
CA LEU A 328 42.28 15.90 0.43
C LEU A 328 41.42 15.98 1.71
N GLN A 329 40.71 14.91 2.08
CA GLN A 329 39.80 14.94 3.23
C GLN A 329 40.54 14.68 4.55
N PRO A 330 40.21 15.46 5.60
CA PRO A 330 40.78 15.24 6.92
C PRO A 330 40.35 13.89 7.51
N ASN A 331 41.13 13.38 8.45
CA ASN A 331 40.71 12.22 9.24
C ASN A 331 39.38 12.52 9.95
N LYS A 332 38.54 11.50 10.10
CA LYS A 332 37.34 11.57 10.93
C LYS A 332 37.77 12.03 12.33
N HIS A 333 37.27 13.18 12.77
CA HIS A 333 37.53 13.63 14.13
C HIS A 333 37.10 12.52 15.09
N PRO A 334 37.91 12.17 16.11
CA PRO A 334 37.50 11.23 17.13
C PRO A 334 36.20 11.77 17.70
N SER A 335 35.13 11.00 17.53
CA SER A 335 33.82 11.35 18.05
C SER A 335 33.98 11.59 19.56
N ASN A 336 33.90 12.85 20.00
CA ASN A 336 34.02 13.26 21.40
C ASN A 336 32.87 12.73 22.30
N ASN A 337 32.07 11.79 21.79
CA ASN A 337 31.01 11.12 22.52
C ASN A 337 31.48 10.04 23.51
N ASN A 338 32.79 9.94 23.79
CA ASN A 338 33.28 9.34 25.04
C ASN A 338 33.04 10.31 26.21
N THR A 339 31.81 10.80 26.37
CA THR A 339 31.36 11.22 27.69
C THR A 339 31.35 9.94 28.51
N PRO A 340 32.19 9.80 29.55
CA PRO A 340 32.08 8.65 30.44
C PRO A 340 30.63 8.57 30.93
N PRO A 341 30.06 7.36 31.06
CA PRO A 341 28.72 7.21 31.62
C PRO A 341 28.68 8.00 32.94
N PRO A 342 27.61 8.77 33.20
CA PRO A 342 27.52 9.56 34.42
C PRO A 342 27.77 8.62 35.59
N ASN A 343 28.84 8.89 36.36
CA ASN A 343 29.12 8.15 37.57
C ASN A 343 27.85 8.21 38.43
N ASP A 344 27.19 7.06 38.57
CA ASP A 344 26.18 6.85 39.60
C ASP A 344 26.88 7.10 40.95
N LEU A 345 26.71 8.32 41.44
CA LEU A 345 27.03 8.72 42.80
C LEU A 345 26.09 7.95 43.72
N THR A 346 26.57 6.81 44.19
CA THR A 346 26.11 6.20 45.43
C THR A 346 26.36 7.18 46.59
N MET A 347 25.28 7.61 47.23
CA MET A 347 25.25 7.94 48.65
C MET A 347 24.29 6.98 49.34
#